data_AF-A0A5J4QM03-F1
#
_entry.id   AF-A0A5J4QM03-F1
#
_cell.length_a   1.000
_cell.length_b   1.000
_cell.length_c   1.000
_cell.angle_alpha   90.00
_cell.angle_beta   90.00
_cell.angle_gamma   90.00
#
_symmetry.space_group_name_H-M   'P 1'
#
loop_
_entity.id
_entity.type
_entity.pdbx_description
1 polymer ?
#
loop_
_entity_poly.entity_id
_entity_poly.type
_entity_poly.pdbx_seq_one_letter_code
_entity_poly.pdbx_strand_id
1 'polypeptide(L)'
;MDDIHYDAIFGKLSEISTKLDSIQATRKTKENQPVHQVVNQSVSQEEIELIARTHSTHLGKFIEKTHNQEVEFYNKLITSIYELKKQVKELYIPEKISLEPVMKLFPKPKKVTICGFEFLRTSVVVFVLILIAFFSLVLNIKQMDDYRALKTKLYQQTEKEKN
;
A
#
# COMPACT_ATOMS: atom_id res chain seq x y z
N MET A 1 42.28 -6.48 4.78
CA MET A 1 41.24 -7.19 4.01
C MET A 1 41.15 -6.42 2.71
N ASP A 2 41.64 -7.01 1.62
CA ASP A 2 41.79 -6.28 0.36
C ASP A 2 40.45 -5.77 -0.14
N ASP A 3 40.39 -4.47 -0.38
CA ASP A 3 39.20 -3.75 -0.81
C ASP A 3 38.93 -4.06 -2.29
N ILE A 4 38.44 -5.26 -2.56
CA ILE A 4 38.03 -5.65 -3.90
C ILE A 4 36.68 -4.97 -4.16
N HIS A 5 36.72 -3.84 -4.88
CA HIS A 5 35.55 -3.08 -5.29
C HIS A 5 34.55 -3.96 -6.05
N TYR A 6 33.27 -3.90 -5.67
CA TYR A 6 32.19 -4.63 -6.36
C TYR A 6 32.17 -4.32 -7.86
N ASP A 7 32.41 -3.05 -8.21
CA ASP A 7 32.48 -2.60 -9.59
C ASP A 7 33.62 -3.27 -10.37
N ALA A 8 34.75 -3.56 -9.71
CA ALA A 8 35.86 -4.27 -10.33
C ALA A 8 35.52 -5.75 -10.57
N ILE A 9 34.82 -6.41 -9.64
CA ILE A 9 34.35 -7.80 -9.83
C ILE A 9 33.30 -7.86 -10.93
N PHE A 10 32.32 -6.95 -10.91
CA PHE A 10 31.25 -6.89 -11.90
C PHE A 10 31.81 -6.58 -13.30
N GLY A 11 32.76 -5.64 -13.39
CA GLY A 11 33.49 -5.35 -14.63
C GLY A 11 34.20 -6.58 -15.19
N LYS A 12 34.88 -7.36 -14.34
CA LYS A 12 35.55 -8.60 -14.75
C LYS A 12 34.57 -9.70 -15.20
N LEU A 13 33.44 -9.86 -14.51
CA LEU A 13 32.39 -10.80 -14.93
C LEU A 13 31.76 -10.38 -16.26
N SER A 14 31.54 -9.07 -16.47
CA SER A 14 31.04 -8.53 -17.73
C SER A 14 32.01 -8.75 -18.89
N GLU A 15 33.31 -8.47 -18.70
CA GLU A 15 34.36 -8.76 -19.69
C GLU A 15 34.37 -10.25 -20.08
N ILE A 16 34.23 -11.16 -19.11
CA ILE A 16 34.17 -12.60 -19.36
C ILE A 16 32.91 -12.99 -20.13
N SER A 17 31.75 -12.44 -19.78
CA SER A 17 30.49 -12.68 -20.51
C SER A 17 30.63 -12.31 -21.98
N THR A 18 31.18 -11.13 -22.29
CA THR A 18 31.37 -10.69 -23.69
C THR A 18 32.32 -11.60 -24.47
N LYS A 19 33.36 -12.11 -23.83
CA LYS A 19 34.26 -13.12 -24.45
C LYS A 19 33.55 -14.45 -24.70
N LEU A 20 32.72 -14.91 -23.78
CA LEU A 20 31.91 -16.13 -23.95
C LEU A 20 30.90 -16.00 -25.09
N ASP A 21 30.22 -14.85 -25.19
CA ASP A 21 29.28 -14.56 -26.28
C ASP A 21 29.99 -14.59 -27.64
N SER A 22 31.21 -14.04 -27.70
CA SER A 22 32.04 -14.05 -28.92
C SER A 22 32.42 -15.48 -29.33
N ILE A 23 32.85 -16.31 -28.37
CA ILE A 23 33.18 -17.74 -28.61
C ILE A 23 31.95 -18.51 -29.10
N GLN A 24 30.78 -18.25 -28.50
CA GLN A 24 29.53 -18.90 -28.90
C GLN A 24 29.08 -18.46 -30.29
N ALA A 25 29.25 -17.18 -30.64
CA ALA A 25 28.98 -16.66 -31.98
C ALA A 25 29.89 -17.32 -33.03
N THR A 26 31.20 -17.42 -32.77
CA THR A 26 32.15 -18.11 -33.66
C THR A 26 31.81 -19.59 -33.84
N ARG A 27 31.35 -20.26 -32.77
CA ARG A 27 30.92 -21.67 -32.83
C ARG A 27 29.69 -21.86 -33.74
N LYS A 28 28.70 -20.97 -33.67
CA LYS A 28 27.51 -21.00 -34.55
C LYS A 28 27.86 -20.72 -36.02
N THR A 29 28.85 -19.88 -36.29
CA THR A 29 29.36 -19.64 -37.65
C THR A 29 30.04 -20.88 -38.23
N LYS A 30 30.74 -21.66 -37.39
CA LYS A 30 31.42 -22.91 -37.77
C LYS A 30 30.45 -24.06 -38.11
N GLU A 31 29.26 -24.09 -37.51
CA GLU A 31 28.20 -25.09 -37.76
C GLU A 31 27.54 -24.92 -39.14
N ASN A 32 27.55 -23.70 -39.70
CA ASN A 32 26.93 -23.37 -40.98
C ASN A 32 27.90 -23.34 -42.18
N GLN A 33 29.19 -23.68 -41.98
CA GLN A 33 30.22 -23.70 -43.04
C GLN A 33 30.51 -25.12 -43.55
N PRO A 34 30.84 -25.29 -44.85
CA PRO A 34 31.19 -26.59 -45.42
C PRO A 34 32.48 -27.15 -44.79
N VAL A 35 32.48 -28.46 -44.55
CA VAL A 35 33.43 -29.27 -43.75
C VAL A 35 34.93 -29.11 -44.09
N HIS A 36 35.29 -28.43 -45.19
CA HIS A 36 36.67 -28.25 -45.64
C HIS A 36 37.30 -26.87 -45.37
N GLN A 37 36.60 -25.94 -44.70
CA GLN A 37 37.26 -24.72 -44.20
C GLN A 37 37.78 -24.93 -42.78
N VAL A 38 39.11 -25.03 -42.64
CA VAL A 38 39.78 -24.95 -41.33
C VAL A 38 39.63 -23.52 -40.82
N VAL A 39 38.54 -23.26 -40.08
CA VAL A 39 38.42 -22.03 -39.29
C VAL A 39 39.34 -22.19 -38.09
N ASN A 40 40.43 -21.43 -38.08
CA ASN A 40 41.27 -21.26 -36.89
C ASN A 40 40.36 -20.79 -35.76
N GLN A 41 40.22 -21.64 -34.74
CA GLN A 41 39.50 -21.30 -33.52
C GLN A 41 40.28 -20.15 -32.86
N SER A 42 39.63 -19.00 -32.68
CA SER A 42 40.27 -17.76 -32.22
C SER A 42 40.73 -17.80 -30.76
N VAL A 43 40.37 -18.85 -30.01
CA VAL A 43 40.61 -18.99 -28.58
C VAL A 43 41.07 -20.42 -28.28
N SER A 44 42.17 -20.56 -27.54
CA SER A 44 42.74 -21.86 -27.18
C SER A 44 41.98 -22.54 -26.04
N GLN A 45 42.17 -23.85 -25.85
CA GLN A 45 41.52 -24.60 -24.77
C GLN A 45 41.99 -24.10 -23.39
N GLU A 46 43.26 -23.73 -23.27
CA GLU A 46 43.88 -23.17 -22.06
C GLU A 46 43.27 -21.81 -21.70
N GLU A 47 42.98 -20.97 -22.70
CA GLU A 47 42.29 -19.69 -22.49
C GLU A 47 40.85 -19.89 -21.99
N ILE A 48 40.14 -20.90 -22.52
CA ILE A 48 38.79 -21.25 -22.06
C ILE A 48 38.80 -21.73 -20.61
N GLU A 49 39.77 -22.58 -20.24
CA GLU A 49 39.92 -23.07 -18.86
C GLU A 49 40.27 -21.92 -17.89
N LEU A 50 41.16 -21.01 -18.32
CA LEU A 50 41.51 -19.82 -17.55
C LEU A 50 40.29 -18.91 -17.33
N ILE A 51 39.47 -18.70 -18.37
CA ILE A 51 38.23 -17.93 -18.28
C ILE A 51 37.26 -18.58 -17.28
N ALA A 52 37.04 -19.89 -17.37
CA ALA A 52 36.13 -20.62 -16.48
C ALA A 52 36.58 -20.58 -15.01
N ARG A 53 37.88 -20.77 -14.75
CA ARG A 53 38.46 -20.67 -13.40
C ARG A 53 38.33 -19.25 -12.84
N THR A 54 38.61 -18.24 -13.66
CA THR A 54 38.55 -16.83 -13.27
C THR A 54 37.11 -16.40 -12.97
N HIS A 55 36.16 -16.80 -13.82
CA HIS A 55 34.73 -16.56 -13.62
C HIS A 55 34.22 -17.17 -12.31
N SER A 56 34.55 -18.45 -12.06
CA SER A 56 34.14 -19.15 -10.84
C SER A 56 34.71 -18.49 -9.58
N THR A 57 35.96 -18.04 -9.64
CA THR A 57 36.62 -17.35 -8.52
C THR A 57 35.96 -16.00 -8.22
N HIS A 58 35.69 -15.19 -9.24
CA HIS A 58 35.05 -13.89 -9.06
C HIS A 58 33.61 -14.01 -8.59
N LEU A 59 32.85 -14.98 -9.12
CA LEU A 59 31.49 -15.25 -8.68
C LEU A 59 31.46 -15.70 -7.21
N GLY A 60 32.38 -16.58 -6.80
CA GLY A 60 32.51 -17.01 -5.40
C GLY A 60 32.76 -15.83 -4.46
N LYS A 61 33.72 -14.95 -4.79
CA LYS A 61 34.01 -13.73 -4.01
C LYS A 61 32.82 -12.77 -3.96
N PHE A 62 32.07 -12.64 -5.06
CA PHE A 62 30.86 -11.81 -5.10
C PHE A 62 29.80 -12.34 -4.13
N ILE A 63 29.50 -13.64 -4.19
CA ILE A 63 28.51 -14.29 -3.32
C ILE A 63 28.90 -14.16 -1.85
N GLU A 64 30.16 -14.42 -1.52
CA GLU A 64 30.67 -14.31 -0.14
C GLU A 64 30.51 -12.90 0.42
N LYS A 65 30.89 -11.88 -0.37
CA LYS A 65 30.76 -10.48 0.05
C LYS A 65 29.31 -10.07 0.26
N THR A 66 28.42 -10.50 -0.64
CA THR A 66 26.98 -10.17 -0.55
C THR A 66 26.37 -10.85 0.68
N HIS A 67 26.72 -12.11 0.91
CA HIS A 67 26.29 -12.84 2.09
C HIS A 67 26.77 -12.18 3.40
N ASN A 68 28.05 -11.81 3.48
CA ASN A 68 28.58 -11.12 4.65
C ASN A 68 27.88 -9.79 4.92
N GLN A 69 27.59 -9.02 3.87
CA GLN A 69 26.88 -7.75 3.98
C GLN A 69 25.43 -7.95 4.45
N GLU A 70 24.72 -8.94 3.91
CA GLU A 70 23.37 -9.30 4.36
C GLU A 70 23.35 -9.69 5.84
N VAL A 71 24.29 -10.55 6.28
CA VAL A 71 24.43 -10.97 7.68
C VAL A 71 24.67 -9.76 8.59
N GLU A 72 25.53 -8.81 8.18
CA GLU A 72 25.78 -7.59 8.93
C GLU A 72 24.49 -6.74 9.09
N PHE A 73 23.72 -6.58 8.02
CA PHE A 73 22.45 -5.85 8.07
C PHE A 73 21.42 -6.54 8.97
N TYR A 74 21.29 -7.86 8.90
CA TYR A 74 20.40 -8.61 9.78
C TYR A 74 20.79 -8.45 11.26
N ASN A 75 22.09 -8.55 11.58
CA ASN A 75 22.57 -8.37 12.94
C ASN A 75 22.31 -6.96 13.47
N LYS A 76 22.51 -5.92 12.65
CA LYS A 76 22.17 -4.54 13.00
C LYS A 76 20.67 -4.38 13.26
N LEU A 77 19.83 -4.90 12.37
CA LEU A 77 18.38 -4.84 12.52
C LEU A 77 17.90 -5.52 13.81
N ILE A 78 18.38 -6.73 14.09
CA ILE A 78 18.05 -7.48 15.31
C ILE A 78 18.45 -6.69 16.55
N THR A 79 19.64 -6.08 16.53
CA THR A 79 20.13 -5.25 17.65
C THR A 79 19.23 -4.04 17.87
N SER A 80 18.89 -3.30 16.81
CA SER A 80 17.99 -2.15 16.88
C SER A 80 16.59 -2.51 17.38
N ILE A 81 16.04 -3.65 16.95
CA ILE A 81 14.75 -4.16 17.44
C ILE A 81 14.82 -4.46 18.95
N TYR A 82 15.92 -5.06 19.41
CA TYR A 82 16.11 -5.35 20.83
C TYR A 82 16.22 -4.08 21.68
N GLU A 83 16.99 -3.09 21.21
CA GLU A 83 17.11 -1.78 21.86
C GLU A 83 15.77 -1.04 21.91
N LEU A 84 15.03 -1.02 20.81
CA LEU A 84 13.71 -0.38 20.76
C LEU A 84 12.73 -1.08 21.71
N LYS A 85 12.75 -2.42 21.76
CA LYS A 85 11.94 -3.18 22.73
C LYS A 85 12.28 -2.81 24.18
N LYS A 86 13.56 -2.56 24.48
CA LYS A 86 13.99 -2.11 25.80
C LYS A 86 13.47 -0.69 26.09
N GLN A 87 13.63 0.25 25.15
CA GLN A 87 13.11 1.61 25.28
C GLN A 87 11.59 1.63 25.46
N VAL A 88 10.85 0.81 24.71
CA VAL A 88 9.38 0.69 24.85
C VAL A 88 8.96 0.13 26.21
N LYS A 89 9.76 -0.78 26.80
CA LYS A 89 9.52 -1.25 28.17
C LYS A 89 9.83 -0.19 29.23
N GLU A 90 10.77 0.70 28.96
CA GLU A 90 11.15 1.81 29.83
C GLU A 90 10.20 3.01 29.71
N LEU A 91 9.50 3.14 28.58
CA LEU A 91 8.39 4.08 28.45
C LEU A 91 7.30 3.69 29.45
N TYR A 92 7.09 4.58 30.43
CA TYR A 92 6.09 4.45 31.48
C TYR A 92 4.74 4.13 30.82
N ILE A 93 4.19 2.94 31.11
CA ILE A 93 2.82 2.62 30.73
C ILE A 93 1.96 3.65 31.45
N PRO A 94 1.23 4.55 30.76
CA PRO A 94 0.40 5.52 31.44
C PRO A 94 -0.57 4.73 32.30
N GLU A 95 -0.48 4.98 33.60
CA GLU A 95 -1.37 4.42 34.62
C GLU A 95 -2.80 4.60 34.11
N LYS A 96 -3.57 3.52 34.04
CA LYS A 96 -4.91 3.51 33.43
C LYS A 96 -5.70 4.68 34.00
N ILE A 97 -5.85 5.74 33.18
CA ILE A 97 -6.57 6.94 33.60
C ILE A 97 -8.01 6.51 33.79
N SER A 98 -8.45 6.36 35.04
CA SER A 98 -9.83 6.05 35.34
C SER A 98 -10.69 7.22 34.87
N LEU A 99 -11.60 6.97 33.94
CA LEU A 99 -12.58 7.95 33.45
C LEU A 99 -13.74 8.16 34.46
N GLU A 100 -13.70 7.47 35.58
CA GLU A 100 -14.71 7.52 36.64
C GLU A 100 -14.87 8.92 37.30
N PRO A 101 -13.79 9.72 37.53
CA PRO A 101 -13.93 11.11 37.98
C PRO A 101 -14.59 12.00 36.92
N VAL A 102 -14.31 11.75 35.64
CA VAL A 102 -14.89 12.48 34.51
C VAL A 102 -16.38 12.17 34.39
N MET A 103 -16.79 10.90 34.55
CA MET A 103 -18.21 10.52 34.56
C MET A 103 -19.00 11.14 35.72
N LYS A 104 -18.35 11.43 36.87
CA LYS A 104 -18.99 12.12 38.01
C LYS A 104 -19.27 13.60 37.76
N LEU A 105 -18.53 14.24 36.84
CA LEU A 105 -18.74 15.64 36.47
C LEU A 105 -19.95 15.85 35.56
N PHE A 106 -20.43 14.79 34.88
CA PHE A 106 -21.60 14.88 34.03
C PHE A 106 -22.88 14.59 34.82
N PRO A 107 -23.91 15.44 34.71
CA PRO A 107 -25.20 15.19 35.34
C PRO A 107 -25.80 13.89 34.79
N LYS A 108 -26.28 13.01 35.69
CA LYS A 108 -26.86 11.72 35.31
C LYS A 108 -27.96 11.93 34.25
N PRO A 109 -27.95 11.15 33.16
CA PRO A 109 -28.94 11.28 32.11
C PRO A 109 -30.35 11.03 32.68
N LYS A 110 -31.23 12.01 32.51
CA LYS A 110 -32.63 11.92 32.95
C LYS A 110 -33.37 10.96 32.03
N LYS A 111 -33.93 9.90 32.60
CA LYS A 111 -34.79 8.93 31.91
C LYS A 111 -36.26 9.30 32.07
N VAL A 112 -37.07 8.93 31.09
CA VAL A 112 -38.53 9.08 31.08
C VAL A 112 -39.12 7.75 30.62
N THR A 113 -40.18 7.29 31.29
CA THR A 113 -40.85 6.03 30.94
C THR A 113 -42.06 6.32 30.06
N ILE A 114 -42.11 5.70 28.88
CA ILE A 114 -43.23 5.79 27.93
C ILE A 114 -43.69 4.38 27.60
N CYS A 115 -44.96 4.05 27.83
CA CYS A 115 -45.54 2.73 27.56
C CYS A 115 -44.74 1.54 28.15
N GLY A 116 -44.16 1.71 29.34
CA GLY A 116 -43.37 0.67 30.02
C GLY A 116 -41.90 0.58 29.59
N PHE A 117 -41.46 1.39 28.62
CA PHE A 117 -40.07 1.45 28.17
C PHE A 117 -39.37 2.70 28.70
N GLU A 118 -38.13 2.55 29.16
CA GLU A 118 -37.28 3.67 29.62
C GLU A 118 -36.51 4.29 28.46
N PHE A 119 -36.69 5.59 28.25
CA PHE A 119 -35.96 6.35 27.23
C PHE A 119 -35.18 7.50 27.86
N LEU A 120 -34.04 7.88 27.28
CA LEU A 120 -33.39 9.14 27.65
C LEU A 120 -34.29 10.31 27.23
N ARG A 121 -34.47 11.29 28.12
CA ARG A 121 -35.28 12.50 27.86
C ARG A 121 -34.86 13.21 26.57
N THR A 122 -33.55 13.27 26.30
CA THR A 122 -33.00 13.88 25.09
C THR A 122 -33.44 13.16 23.81
N SER A 123 -33.48 11.83 23.83
CA SER A 123 -33.92 11.02 22.69
C SER A 123 -35.41 11.28 22.35
N VAL A 124 -36.27 11.36 23.37
CA VAL A 124 -37.70 11.66 23.19
C VAL A 124 -37.90 13.06 22.60
N VAL A 125 -37.17 14.06 23.11
CA VAL A 125 -37.26 15.44 22.60
C VAL A 125 -36.84 15.53 21.13
N VAL A 126 -35.71 14.91 20.77
CA VAL A 126 -35.22 14.88 19.38
C VAL A 126 -36.24 14.18 18.47
N PHE A 127 -36.80 13.06 18.91
CA PHE A 127 -37.81 12.33 18.14
C PHE A 127 -39.06 13.17 17.85
N VAL A 128 -39.58 13.89 18.86
CA VAL A 128 -40.73 14.79 18.69
C VAL A 128 -40.43 15.92 17.71
N LEU A 129 -39.23 16.53 17.80
CA LEU A 129 -38.83 17.58 16.87
C LEU A 129 -38.74 17.08 15.43
N ILE A 130 -38.23 15.87 15.22
CA ILE A 130 -38.19 15.22 13.90
C ILE A 130 -39.61 15.00 13.37
N LEU A 131 -40.54 14.52 14.19
CA LEU A 131 -41.93 14.33 13.79
C LEU A 131 -42.58 15.65 13.36
N ILE A 132 -42.40 16.71 14.15
CA ILE A 132 -42.93 18.04 13.82
C ILE A 132 -42.37 18.52 12.48
N ALA A 133 -41.05 18.46 12.30
CA ALA A 133 -40.41 18.88 11.05
C ALA A 133 -40.93 18.07 9.84
N PHE A 134 -41.09 16.76 10.00
CA PHE A 134 -41.63 15.88 8.96
C PHE A 134 -43.07 16.24 8.58
N PHE A 135 -43.96 16.42 9.57
CA PHE A 135 -45.35 16.81 9.30
C PHE A 135 -45.44 18.20 8.66
N SER A 136 -44.63 19.16 9.11
CA SER A 136 -44.55 20.48 8.48
C SER A 136 -44.12 20.41 7.02
N LEU A 137 -43.14 19.56 6.69
CA LEU A 137 -42.69 19.35 5.31
C LEU A 137 -43.81 18.75 4.44
N VAL A 138 -44.46 17.70 4.93
CA VAL A 138 -45.54 17.01 4.20
C VAL A 138 -46.72 17.94 3.95
N LEU A 139 -47.14 18.71 4.96
CA LEU A 139 -48.24 19.68 4.81
C LEU A 139 -47.88 20.81 3.85
N ASN A 140 -46.64 21.30 3.87
CA ASN A 140 -46.17 22.34 2.97
C ASN A 140 -46.20 21.87 1.50
N ILE A 141 -45.70 20.66 1.22
CA ILE A 141 -45.76 20.06 -0.12
C ILE A 141 -47.22 19.96 -0.59
N LYS A 142 -48.11 19.44 0.26
CA LYS A 142 -49.53 19.30 -0.07
C LYS A 142 -50.20 20.66 -0.37
N GLN A 143 -49.93 21.68 0.44
CA GLN A 143 -50.45 23.03 0.22
C GLN A 143 -49.95 23.63 -1.10
N MET A 144 -48.69 23.40 -1.45
CA MET A 144 -48.12 23.87 -2.72
C MET A 144 -48.79 23.18 -3.92
N ASP A 145 -49.05 21.88 -3.83
CA ASP A 145 -49.73 21.11 -4.89
C ASP A 145 -51.19 21.55 -5.05
N ASP A 146 -51.92 21.73 -3.94
CA ASP A 146 -53.30 22.23 -3.96
C ASP A 146 -53.37 23.65 -4.56
N TYR A 147 -52.42 24.52 -4.20
CA TYR A 147 -52.31 25.86 -4.78
C TYR A 147 -52.04 25.82 -6.30
N ARG A 148 -51.14 24.94 -6.74
CA ARG A 148 -50.82 24.76 -8.16
C ARG A 148 -52.04 24.28 -8.95
N ALA A 149 -52.78 23.31 -8.41
CA ALA A 149 -54.01 22.80 -9.03
C ALA A 149 -55.10 23.89 -9.14
N LEU A 150 -55.27 24.71 -8.10
CA LEU A 150 -56.22 25.83 -8.11
C LEU A 150 -55.84 26.89 -9.16
N LYS A 151 -54.54 27.25 -9.23
CA LYS A 151 -54.03 28.22 -10.20
C LYS A 151 -54.25 27.76 -11.64
N THR A 152 -54.03 26.48 -11.94
CA THR A 152 -54.28 25.91 -13.27
C THR A 152 -55.77 25.96 -13.64
N LYS A 153 -56.67 25.63 -12.70
CA LYS A 153 -58.12 25.71 -12.94
C LYS A 153 -58.59 27.13 -13.22
N LEU A 154 -58.11 28.12 -12.45
CA LEU A 154 -58.43 29.53 -12.66
C LEU A 154 -57.96 30.01 -14.04
N TYR A 155 -56.74 29.67 -14.44
CA TYR A 155 -56.22 30.03 -15.76
C TYR A 155 -57.08 29.47 -16.90
N GLN A 156 -57.44 28.19 -16.82
CA GLN A 156 -58.31 27.54 -17.81
C GLN A 156 -59.70 28.15 -17.86
N GLN A 157 -60.24 28.61 -16.73
CA GLN A 157 -61.56 29.23 -16.69
C GLN A 157 -61.55 30.63 -17.32
N THR A 158 -60.52 31.43 -17.05
CA THR A 158 -60.35 32.75 -17.67
C THR A 158 -60.08 32.68 -19.18
N GLU A 159 -59.41 31.63 -19.66
CA GLU A 159 -59.17 31.40 -21.08
C GLU A 159 -60.45 31.01 -21.83
N LYS A 160 -61.34 30.25 -21.18
CA LYS A 160 -62.66 29.88 -21.72
C LYS A 160 -63.67 31.02 -21.77
N GLU A 161 -63.53 32.02 -20.89
CA GLU A 161 -64.39 33.22 -20.90
C GLU A 161 -63.95 34.28 -21.92
N LYS A 162 -62.75 34.15 -22.51
CA LYS A 162 -62.18 35.10 -23.49
C LYS A 162 -62.33 34.68 -24.95
N ASN A 163 -62.79 33.46 -25.22
CA ASN A 163 -63.10 32.92 -26.55
C ASN A 163 -64.61 32.71 -26.71
#